data_AF-A0A6L6Q6U4-F1
#
_entry.id   AF-A0A6L6Q6U4-F1
#
_cell.length_a   1.000
_cell.length_b   1.000
_cell.length_c   1.000
_cell.angle_alpha   90.00
_cell.angle_beta   90.00
_cell.angle_gamma   90.00
#
_symmetry.space_group_name_H-M   'P 1'
#
loop_
_entity.id
_entity.type
_entity.pdbx_description
1 polymer ?
#
loop_
_entity_poly.entity_id
_entity_poly.type
_entity_poly.pdbx_seq_one_letter_code
_entity_poly.pdbx_strand_id
1 'polypeptide(L)'
;MIRQLGGCALAAMALLGAHAAGAQETSPAPAGELITIQGQKNPSAWFKAESQHFIVYSNTSRQDVTDLLNNMERLDFLLRVYTKAYFKEQQHESKLTLYYHNRLGTLEVHAPKLPANAVGVINSCSPGVQAAGVQFAPIVQLDNARLATAWNSRPAPGC
;
A
#
# COMPACT_ATOMS: atom_id res chain seq x y z
N MET A 1 -12.20 0.81 80.65
CA MET A 1 -11.78 -0.36 81.45
C MET A 1 -10.80 -1.18 80.60
N ILE A 2 -9.55 -1.35 81.08
CA ILE A 2 -8.59 -2.46 80.82
C ILE A 2 -8.09 -2.61 79.35
N ARG A 3 -6.91 -2.09 78.95
CA ARG A 3 -5.49 -2.59 79.08
C ARG A 3 -5.22 -4.03 78.59
N GLN A 4 -4.34 -4.17 77.59
CA GLN A 4 -3.23 -5.16 77.42
C GLN A 4 -2.78 -5.09 75.94
N LEU A 5 -1.57 -4.73 75.49
CA LEU A 5 -0.16 -5.05 75.81
C LEU A 5 0.24 -6.53 75.69
N GLY A 6 0.95 -6.83 74.60
CA GLY A 6 2.16 -7.65 74.60
C GLY A 6 1.99 -9.15 74.32
N GLY A 7 2.83 -9.69 73.43
CA GLY A 7 3.07 -11.13 73.37
C GLY A 7 3.63 -11.64 72.05
N CYS A 8 4.96 -11.71 71.96
CA CYS A 8 5.69 -12.52 70.98
C CYS A 8 5.26 -14.00 71.02
N ALA A 9 5.09 -14.62 69.85
CA ALA A 9 5.42 -16.03 69.65
C ALA A 9 5.68 -16.32 68.16
N LEU A 10 6.85 -16.91 67.93
CA LEU A 10 7.36 -17.42 66.66
C LEU A 10 6.48 -18.54 66.09
N ALA A 11 6.26 -18.53 64.78
CA ALA A 11 6.17 -19.75 63.98
C ALA A 11 6.45 -19.41 62.52
N ALA A 12 7.71 -19.60 62.12
CA ALA A 12 8.09 -19.66 60.71
C ALA A 12 7.48 -20.91 60.09
N MET A 13 6.53 -20.72 59.16
CA MET A 13 6.09 -21.76 58.24
C MET A 13 6.16 -21.16 56.84
N ALA A 14 7.26 -21.47 56.14
CA ALA A 14 7.43 -21.17 54.73
C ALA A 14 6.43 -22.00 53.93
N LEU A 15 5.25 -21.43 53.69
CA LEU A 15 4.24 -21.95 52.78
C LEU A 15 4.53 -21.42 51.38
N LEU A 16 4.90 -22.38 50.52
CA LEU A 16 4.67 -22.45 49.07
C LEU A 16 4.34 -21.12 48.38
N GLY A 17 5.30 -20.63 47.61
CA GLY A 17 5.19 -19.45 46.78
C GLY A 17 3.92 -19.48 45.92
N ALA A 18 3.04 -18.52 46.18
CA ALA A 18 2.09 -18.03 45.21
C ALA A 18 2.87 -17.42 44.04
N HIS A 19 2.64 -17.90 42.82
CA HIS A 19 2.58 -17.03 41.66
C HIS A 19 1.15 -17.12 41.13
N ALA A 20 0.37 -16.14 41.58
CA ALA A 20 -0.89 -15.79 40.97
C ALA A 20 -0.64 -15.10 39.62
N ALA A 21 -1.67 -15.19 38.78
CA ALA A 21 -2.01 -14.25 37.72
C ALA A 21 -1.12 -14.25 36.46
N GLY A 22 -1.68 -14.88 35.43
CA GLY A 22 -1.20 -14.81 34.06
C GLY A 22 -1.99 -15.72 33.13
N ALA A 23 -3.30 -15.84 33.31
CA ALA A 23 -4.16 -16.35 32.26
C ALA A 23 -4.09 -15.34 31.11
N GLN A 24 -3.17 -15.55 30.17
CA GLN A 24 -3.24 -14.89 28.88
C GLN A 24 -4.44 -15.49 28.16
N GLU A 25 -5.56 -14.77 28.21
CA GLU A 25 -6.64 -14.91 27.25
C GLU A 25 -6.01 -14.75 25.86
N THR A 26 -5.75 -15.88 25.21
CA THR A 26 -5.58 -15.94 23.77
C THR A 26 -6.91 -15.46 23.19
N SER A 27 -6.99 -14.16 22.92
CA SER A 27 -8.03 -13.59 22.09
C SER A 27 -8.10 -14.45 20.83
N PRO A 28 -9.25 -15.04 20.48
CA PRO A 28 -9.37 -15.77 19.23
C PRO A 28 -9.11 -14.75 18.12
N ALA A 29 -8.00 -14.90 17.39
CA ALA A 29 -7.86 -14.26 16.10
C ALA A 29 -9.15 -14.57 15.32
N PRO A 30 -9.79 -13.56 14.68
CA PRO A 30 -10.93 -13.86 13.83
C PRO A 30 -10.48 -14.93 12.87
N ALA A 31 -11.25 -16.02 12.79
CA ALA A 31 -10.98 -17.16 11.93
C ALA A 31 -10.95 -16.69 10.48
N GLY A 32 -9.80 -16.13 10.09
CA GLY A 32 -9.44 -15.89 8.72
C GLY A 32 -9.35 -17.26 8.08
N GLU A 33 -10.22 -17.49 7.12
CA GLU A 33 -10.20 -18.64 6.23
C GLU A 33 -8.74 -18.98 5.90
N LEU A 34 -8.26 -20.11 6.44
CA LEU A 34 -6.87 -20.51 6.30
C LEU A 34 -6.70 -21.13 4.92
N ILE A 35 -6.51 -20.26 3.92
CA ILE A 35 -6.32 -20.67 2.53
C ILE A 35 -5.03 -21.50 2.45
N THR A 36 -5.19 -22.81 2.43
CA THR A 36 -4.08 -23.76 2.23
C THR A 36 -3.85 -23.91 0.73
N ILE A 37 -2.88 -23.18 0.19
CA ILE A 37 -2.49 -23.31 -1.23
C ILE A 37 -1.64 -24.57 -1.38
N GLN A 38 -2.26 -25.69 -1.77
CA GLN A 38 -1.51 -26.89 -2.12
C GLN A 38 -0.91 -26.74 -3.53
N GLY A 39 0.42 -26.71 -3.61
CA GLY A 39 1.18 -26.90 -4.85
C GLY A 39 0.82 -25.96 -6.00
N GLN A 40 1.37 -24.73 -6.00
CA GLN A 40 1.22 -23.82 -7.14
C GLN A 40 2.15 -24.24 -8.30
N LYS A 41 1.63 -25.02 -9.24
CA LYS A 41 2.29 -25.28 -10.52
C LYS A 41 2.08 -24.06 -11.43
N ASN A 42 3.15 -23.30 -11.65
CA ASN A 42 3.22 -21.98 -12.31
C ASN A 42 2.80 -20.81 -11.40
N PRO A 43 3.74 -20.15 -10.69
CA PRO A 43 3.44 -18.95 -9.95
C PRO A 43 2.88 -17.87 -10.88
N SER A 44 1.93 -17.10 -10.37
CA SER A 44 1.39 -15.95 -11.10
C SER A 44 2.55 -15.04 -11.53
N ALA A 45 2.52 -14.56 -12.78
CA ALA A 45 3.48 -13.56 -13.26
C ALA A 45 3.33 -12.20 -12.54
N TRP A 46 2.29 -12.05 -11.71
CA TRP A 46 2.02 -10.84 -10.97
C TRP A 46 2.96 -10.69 -9.77
N PHE A 47 3.50 -9.50 -9.60
CA PHE A 47 4.23 -9.09 -8.41
C PHE A 47 3.71 -7.76 -7.87
N LYS A 48 3.97 -7.50 -6.59
CA LYS A 48 3.72 -6.22 -5.93
C LYS A 48 5.03 -5.43 -5.87
N ALA A 49 4.96 -4.15 -6.21
CA ALA A 49 5.98 -3.15 -5.95
C ALA A 49 5.36 -1.98 -5.19
N GLU A 50 6.11 -1.35 -4.32
CA GLU A 50 5.59 -0.32 -3.41
C GLU A 50 6.59 0.82 -3.27
N SER A 51 6.06 2.03 -3.20
CA SER A 51 6.76 3.30 -3.01
C SER A 51 6.12 4.04 -1.82
N GLN A 52 6.44 5.32 -1.63
CA GLN A 52 5.90 6.08 -0.50
C GLN A 52 4.39 6.30 -0.64
N HIS A 53 3.92 6.68 -1.83
CA HIS A 53 2.52 7.06 -2.07
C HIS A 53 1.77 6.05 -2.96
N PHE A 54 2.45 5.07 -3.55
CA PHE A 54 1.86 4.13 -4.51
C PHE A 54 2.15 2.66 -4.21
N ILE A 55 1.16 1.81 -4.48
CA ILE A 55 1.28 0.36 -4.57
C ILE A 55 0.96 -0.05 -6.00
N VAL A 56 1.85 -0.81 -6.65
CA VAL A 56 1.65 -1.33 -8.00
C VAL A 56 1.60 -2.85 -7.96
N TYR A 57 0.52 -3.42 -8.46
CA TYR A 57 0.44 -4.83 -8.84
C TYR A 57 0.67 -4.90 -10.34
N SER A 58 1.62 -5.73 -10.79
CA SER A 58 1.92 -5.81 -12.22
C SER A 58 2.44 -7.17 -12.67
N ASN A 59 2.20 -7.49 -13.93
CA ASN A 59 2.78 -8.62 -14.65
C ASN A 59 3.75 -8.18 -15.77
N THR A 60 4.24 -6.93 -15.74
CA THR A 60 5.23 -6.37 -16.68
C THR A 60 6.67 -6.62 -16.20
N SER A 61 7.68 -5.94 -16.78
CA SER A 61 9.05 -6.03 -16.28
C SER A 61 9.23 -5.25 -14.98
N ARG A 62 10.10 -5.75 -14.08
CA ARG A 62 10.42 -5.04 -12.82
C ARG A 62 11.05 -3.67 -13.06
N GLN A 63 11.84 -3.54 -14.13
CA GLN A 63 12.45 -2.27 -14.50
C GLN A 63 11.38 -1.25 -14.90
N ASP A 64 10.43 -1.62 -15.76
CA ASP A 64 9.34 -0.72 -16.16
C ASP A 64 8.51 -0.26 -14.96
N VAL A 65 8.21 -1.16 -14.02
CA VAL A 65 7.47 -0.80 -12.79
C VAL A 65 8.28 0.13 -11.89
N THR A 66 9.60 -0.05 -11.83
CA THR A 66 10.49 0.84 -11.08
C THR A 66 10.49 2.24 -11.69
N ASP A 67 10.62 2.33 -13.02
CA ASP A 67 10.59 3.61 -13.73
C ASP A 67 9.20 4.27 -13.65
N LEU A 68 8.13 3.49 -13.67
CA LEU A 68 6.76 3.96 -13.43
C LEU A 68 6.63 4.61 -12.05
N LEU A 69 7.01 3.87 -11.00
CA LEU A 69 6.92 4.34 -9.62
C LEU A 69 7.73 5.63 -9.42
N ASN A 70 8.95 5.69 -9.94
CA ASN A 70 9.77 6.89 -9.88
C ASN A 70 9.09 8.09 -10.55
N ASN A 71 8.48 7.88 -11.72
CA ASN A 71 7.76 8.94 -12.44
C ASN A 71 6.50 9.40 -11.68
N MET A 72 5.77 8.47 -11.08
CA MET A 72 4.55 8.76 -10.30
C MET A 72 4.87 9.52 -9.01
N GLU A 73 5.91 9.12 -8.28
CA GLU A 73 6.38 9.83 -7.09
C GLU A 73 6.82 11.26 -7.41
N ARG A 74 7.49 11.45 -8.55
CA ARG A 74 7.88 12.79 -9.01
C ARG A 74 6.66 13.64 -9.37
N LEU A 75 5.66 13.05 -10.03
CA LEU A 75 4.42 13.75 -10.34
C LEU A 75 3.67 14.13 -9.05
N ASP A 76 3.54 13.20 -8.10
CA ASP A 76 2.91 13.44 -6.80
C ASP A 76 3.60 14.59 -6.04
N PHE A 77 4.93 14.55 -5.97
CA PHE A 77 5.71 15.65 -5.37
C PHE A 77 5.39 17.00 -6.02
N LEU A 78 5.37 17.06 -7.36
CA LEU A 78 5.03 18.29 -8.07
C LEU A 78 3.61 18.76 -7.75
N LEU A 79 2.64 17.84 -7.80
CA LEU A 79 1.25 18.16 -7.49
C LEU A 79 1.13 18.74 -6.07
N ARG A 80 1.77 18.13 -5.06
CA ARG A 80 1.77 18.64 -3.68
C ARG A 80 2.34 20.05 -3.56
N VAL A 81 3.40 20.36 -4.29
CA VAL A 81 3.97 21.72 -4.31
C VAL A 81 2.93 22.71 -4.79
N TYR A 82 2.21 22.40 -5.88
CA TYR A 82 1.24 23.32 -6.48
C TYR A 82 -0.12 23.35 -5.78
N THR A 83 -0.53 22.25 -5.13
CA THR A 83 -1.85 22.15 -4.48
C THR A 83 -1.77 22.27 -2.97
N LYS A 84 -0.62 22.67 -2.40
CA LYS A 84 -0.39 22.79 -0.96
C LYS A 84 -1.52 23.51 -0.21
N ALA A 85 -2.07 24.59 -0.78
CA ALA A 85 -3.15 25.37 -0.17
C ALA A 85 -4.49 24.62 -0.07
N TYR A 86 -4.66 23.55 -0.85
CA TYR A 86 -5.88 22.74 -0.92
C TYR A 86 -5.73 21.41 -0.17
N PHE A 87 -4.51 21.03 0.21
CA PHE A 87 -4.27 19.84 1.00
C PHE A 87 -4.72 20.06 2.44
N LYS A 88 -5.72 19.29 2.87
CA LYS A 88 -6.01 19.09 4.29
C LYS A 88 -5.15 17.93 4.76
N GLU A 89 -4.30 18.16 5.76
CA GLU A 89 -3.53 17.08 6.38
C GLU A 89 -4.50 16.00 6.87
N GLN A 90 -4.36 14.79 6.32
CA GLN A 90 -5.04 13.61 6.80
C GLN A 90 -4.15 12.93 7.83
N GLN A 91 -4.74 12.44 8.92
CA GLN A 91 -3.99 11.73 9.97
C GLN A 91 -3.32 10.44 9.45
N HIS A 92 -3.84 9.88 8.36
CA HIS A 92 -3.25 8.76 7.64
C HIS A 92 -3.35 9.02 6.14
N GLU A 93 -2.21 9.01 5.48
CA GLU A 93 -2.13 9.06 4.02
C GLU A 93 -2.32 7.65 3.44
N SER A 94 -3.34 7.48 2.61
CA SER A 94 -3.60 6.22 1.91
C SER A 94 -2.76 6.14 0.63
N LYS A 95 -2.14 4.97 0.40
CA LYS A 95 -1.43 4.72 -0.86
C LYS A 95 -2.43 4.45 -1.97
N LEU A 96 -2.21 5.06 -3.13
CA LEU A 96 -2.97 4.75 -4.34
C LEU A 96 -2.55 3.37 -4.87
N THR A 97 -3.52 2.50 -5.10
CA THR A 97 -3.27 1.18 -5.71
C THR A 97 -3.45 1.24 -7.22
N LEU A 98 -2.47 0.74 -7.96
CA LEU A 98 -2.46 0.65 -9.41
C LEU A 98 -2.29 -0.81 -9.87
N TYR A 99 -3.20 -1.29 -10.72
CA TYR A 99 -3.05 -2.54 -11.45
C TYR A 99 -2.50 -2.27 -12.84
N TYR A 100 -1.22 -2.60 -13.06
CA TYR A 100 -0.51 -2.29 -14.31
C TYR A 100 -0.27 -3.54 -15.15
N HIS A 101 -0.87 -3.60 -16.32
CA HIS A 101 -0.90 -4.79 -17.17
C HIS A 101 0.02 -4.66 -18.38
N ASN A 102 0.55 -5.77 -18.87
CA ASN A 102 1.38 -5.84 -20.07
C ASN A 102 0.61 -6.00 -21.40
N ARG A 103 -0.72 -5.95 -21.41
CA ARG A 103 -1.55 -6.24 -22.59
C ARG A 103 -2.74 -5.29 -22.69
N LEU A 104 -3.12 -4.95 -23.92
CA LEU A 104 -4.33 -4.19 -24.22
C LEU A 104 -5.58 -5.03 -24.01
N GLY A 105 -6.70 -4.36 -23.76
CA GLY A 105 -8.00 -5.01 -23.53
C GLY A 105 -8.18 -5.63 -22.13
N THR A 106 -7.15 -5.62 -21.27
CA THR A 106 -7.27 -6.18 -19.90
C THR A 106 -7.96 -5.24 -18.91
N LEU A 107 -8.24 -4.00 -19.31
CA LEU A 107 -8.89 -3.01 -18.47
C LEU A 107 -10.38 -3.29 -18.25
N GLU A 108 -11.01 -4.10 -19.10
CA GLU A 108 -12.43 -4.45 -18.98
C GLU A 108 -12.75 -5.15 -17.65
N VAL A 109 -11.77 -5.83 -17.05
CA VAL A 109 -11.88 -6.45 -15.72
C VAL A 109 -12.08 -5.41 -14.62
N HIS A 110 -11.57 -4.18 -14.82
CA HIS A 110 -11.63 -3.08 -13.85
C HIS A 110 -12.80 -2.13 -14.08
N ALA A 111 -13.23 -1.97 -15.34
CA ALA A 111 -14.41 -1.22 -15.70
C ALA A 111 -15.05 -1.78 -16.97
N PRO A 112 -16.30 -2.26 -16.93
CA PRO A 112 -16.99 -2.67 -18.14
C PRO A 112 -17.29 -1.46 -19.02
N LYS A 113 -17.28 -1.64 -20.34
CA LYS A 113 -17.59 -0.61 -21.36
C LYS A 113 -16.56 0.51 -21.49
N LEU A 114 -15.28 0.20 -21.33
CA LEU A 114 -14.22 1.14 -21.71
C LEU A 114 -14.10 1.23 -23.25
N PRO A 115 -13.75 2.41 -23.80
CA PRO A 115 -13.42 2.49 -25.21
C PRO A 115 -12.19 1.64 -25.52
N ALA A 116 -12.12 1.05 -26.72
CA ALA A 116 -11.07 0.10 -27.10
C ALA A 116 -9.64 0.67 -27.01
N ASN A 117 -9.50 1.99 -27.08
CA ASN A 117 -8.23 2.71 -26.95
C ASN A 117 -7.98 3.25 -25.52
N ALA A 118 -8.75 2.83 -24.51
CA ALA A 118 -8.48 3.20 -23.14
C ALA A 118 -7.10 2.69 -22.70
N VAL A 119 -6.28 3.62 -22.20
CA VAL A 119 -4.92 3.33 -21.73
C VAL A 119 -4.85 3.14 -20.21
N GLY A 120 -5.90 3.57 -19.52
CA GLY A 120 -6.08 3.41 -18.10
C GLY A 120 -7.46 3.88 -17.65
N VAL A 121 -7.81 3.50 -16.42
CA VAL A 121 -9.04 3.90 -15.73
C VAL A 121 -8.70 4.20 -14.28
N ILE A 122 -9.34 5.22 -13.72
CA ILE A 122 -9.25 5.54 -12.30
C ILE A 122 -10.68 5.51 -11.76
N ASN A 123 -10.88 4.69 -10.74
CA ASN A 123 -12.15 4.53 -10.06
C ASN A 123 -12.01 5.02 -8.62
N SER A 124 -12.86 5.94 -8.20
CA SER A 124 -13.00 6.35 -6.80
C SER A 124 -14.25 5.71 -6.21
N CYS A 125 -14.08 4.81 -5.24
CA CYS A 125 -15.17 4.15 -4.54
C CYS A 125 -15.06 4.43 -3.03
N SER A 126 -16.07 4.05 -2.23
CA SER A 126 -16.03 4.25 -0.77
C SER A 126 -14.81 3.65 -0.05
N PRO A 127 -14.18 2.54 -0.47
CA PRO A 127 -12.96 2.05 0.16
C PRO A 127 -11.68 2.75 -0.31
N GLY A 128 -11.75 3.67 -1.29
CA GLY A 128 -10.59 4.41 -1.79
C GLY A 128 -10.54 4.53 -3.31
N VAL A 129 -9.43 5.08 -3.80
CA VAL A 129 -9.16 5.23 -5.23
C VAL A 129 -8.29 4.07 -5.71
N GLN A 130 -8.67 3.47 -6.83
CA GLN A 130 -7.89 2.45 -7.52
C GLN A 130 -7.72 2.83 -8.98
N ALA A 131 -6.55 2.57 -9.51
CA ALA A 131 -6.23 2.79 -10.91
C ALA A 131 -5.92 1.45 -11.58
N ALA A 132 -6.22 1.35 -12.86
CA ALA A 132 -5.71 0.29 -13.72
C ALA A 132 -5.14 0.92 -15.00
N GLY A 133 -4.03 0.38 -15.49
CA GLY A 133 -3.35 0.88 -16.67
C GLY A 133 -2.74 -0.26 -17.47
N VAL A 134 -2.46 0.00 -18.74
CA VAL A 134 -1.80 -0.97 -19.62
C VAL A 134 -0.52 -0.37 -20.19
N GLN A 135 0.50 -1.21 -20.36
CA GLN A 135 1.76 -0.85 -20.98
C GLN A 135 1.65 -0.91 -22.49
N PHE A 136 1.83 0.23 -23.16
CA PHE A 136 1.90 0.32 -24.62
C PHE A 136 3.34 0.32 -25.14
N ALA A 137 4.26 0.82 -24.33
CA ALA A 137 5.68 0.97 -24.65
C ALA A 137 6.51 0.88 -23.35
N PRO A 138 7.82 0.60 -23.45
CA PRO A 138 8.73 0.67 -22.31
C PRO A 138 8.63 2.03 -21.61
N ILE A 139 8.69 2.03 -20.28
CA ILE A 139 8.60 3.27 -19.53
C ILE A 139 9.97 3.92 -19.51
N VAL A 140 10.01 5.16 -19.98
CA VAL A 140 11.22 5.96 -19.93
C VAL A 140 11.22 6.70 -18.60
N GLN A 141 12.26 6.51 -17.79
CA GLN A 141 12.47 7.32 -16.60
C GLN A 141 12.56 8.81 -16.99
N LEU A 142 11.73 9.63 -16.35
CA LEU A 142 11.70 11.07 -16.54
C LEU A 142 12.68 11.71 -15.54
N ASP A 143 13.67 12.42 -16.06
CA ASP A 143 14.54 13.32 -15.30
C ASP A 143 14.35 14.78 -15.76
N ASN A 144 15.01 15.75 -15.11
CA ASN A 144 14.89 17.17 -15.50
C ASN A 144 15.40 17.43 -16.93
N ALA A 145 16.50 16.79 -17.33
CA ALA A 145 17.13 17.00 -18.63
C ALA A 145 16.24 16.49 -19.77
N ARG A 146 15.66 15.30 -19.61
CA ARG A 146 14.74 14.68 -20.58
C ARG A 146 13.45 15.48 -20.75
N LEU A 147 12.91 16.04 -19.66
CA LEU A 147 11.74 16.91 -19.76
C LEU A 147 12.04 18.21 -20.52
N ALA A 148 13.21 18.81 -20.30
CA ALA A 148 13.63 20.00 -21.03
C ALA A 148 13.76 19.73 -22.54
N THR A 149 14.37 18.61 -22.92
CA THR A 149 14.49 18.21 -24.32
C THR A 149 13.14 17.93 -24.97
N ALA A 150 12.24 17.21 -24.28
CA ALA A 150 10.91 16.90 -24.79
C ALA A 150 10.03 18.15 -25.00
N TRP A 151 10.22 19.18 -24.18
CA TRP A 151 9.55 20.48 -24.38
C TRP A 151 10.10 21.20 -25.61
N ASN A 152 11.43 21.26 -25.74
CA ASN A 152 12.10 21.96 -26.84
C ASN A 152 11.92 21.28 -28.21
N SER A 153 11.57 20.00 -28.23
CA SER A 153 11.32 19.24 -29.47
C SER A 153 9.85 19.27 -29.93
N ARG A 154 8.93 19.94 -29.23
CA ARG A 154 7.55 20.07 -29.71
C ARG A 154 7.48 21.12 -30.82
N PRO A 155 6.87 20.81 -31.98
CA PRO A 155 6.57 21.84 -32.96
C PRO A 155 5.68 22.90 -32.31
N ALA A 156 5.97 24.18 -32.56
CA ALA A 156 5.16 25.28 -32.06
C ALA A 156 3.69 25.07 -32.49
N PRO A 157 2.71 25.34 -31.62
CA PRO A 157 1.31 25.30 -32.04
C PRO A 157 1.14 26.30 -33.19
N GLY A 158 0.85 25.79 -34.38
CA GLY A 158 0.55 26.62 -35.54
C GLY A 158 -0.66 27.49 -35.21
N CYS A 159 -0.48 28.81 -35.30
CA CYS A 159 -1.59 29.74 -35.44
C CYS A 159 -2.27 29.57 -36.79
#